data_AF-T1DMS1-F1
#
_entry.id   AF-T1DMS1-F1
#
_cell.length_a   1.000
_cell.length_b   1.000
_cell.length_c   1.000
_cell.angle_alpha   90.00
_cell.angle_beta   90.00
_cell.angle_gamma   90.00
#
_symmetry.space_group_name_H-M   'P 1'
#
loop_
_entity.id
_entity.type
_entity.pdbx_description
1 polymer ?
#
loop_
_entity_poly.entity_id
_entity_poly.type
_entity_poly.pdbx_seq_one_letter_code
_entity_poly.pdbx_strand_id
1 'polypeptide(L)' 'MKAFLIIVLVGLFIASKVEAQLIDVNCVNVNTCKEPCKQRHCRLPSKCMNGKCMCSLNSPNICNRG' A
#
# COMPACT_ATOMS: atom_id res chain seq x y z
N MET A 1 29.46 -17.81 -13.43
CA MET A 1 28.05 -18.00 -13.84
C MET A 1 27.10 -18.26 -12.66
N LYS A 2 27.42 -19.14 -11.70
CA LYS A 2 26.54 -19.43 -10.55
C LYS A 2 26.20 -18.22 -9.64
N ALA A 3 27.13 -17.31 -9.40
CA ALA A 3 26.92 -16.15 -8.53
C ALA A 3 25.90 -15.13 -9.10
N PHE A 4 25.82 -14.99 -10.43
CA PHE A 4 24.88 -14.09 -11.09
C PHE A 4 23.42 -14.50 -10.85
N LEU A 5 23.15 -15.81 -10.86
CA LEU A 5 21.83 -16.38 -10.60
C LEU A 5 21.35 -16.07 -9.17
N ILE A 6 22.26 -16.09 -8.19
CA ILE A 6 21.94 -15.81 -6.78
C ILE A 6 21.57 -14.33 -6.61
N ILE A 7 22.31 -13.42 -7.25
CA ILE A 7 22.05 -11.97 -7.15
C ILE A 7 20.69 -11.61 -7.77
N VAL A 8 20.33 -12.20 -8.90
CA VAL A 8 19.02 -11.99 -9.55
C VAL A 8 17.88 -12.51 -8.67
N LEU A 9 18.05 -13.69 -8.06
CA LEU A 9 17.05 -14.24 -7.14
C LEU A 9 16.85 -13.34 -5.92
N VAL A 10 17.92 -12.87 -5.28
CA VAL A 10 17.82 -11.98 -4.11
C VAL A 10 17.18 -10.63 -4.47
N GLY A 11 17.47 -10.07 -5.65
CA GLY A 11 16.85 -8.83 -6.13
C GLY A 11 15.33 -8.92 -6.29
N LEU A 12 14.82 -10.05 -6.77
CA LEU A 12 13.38 -10.29 -6.95
C LEU A 12 12.61 -10.33 -5.61
N PHE A 13 13.23 -10.84 -4.54
CA PHE A 13 12.59 -10.91 -3.23
C PHE A 13 12.38 -9.53 -2.57
N ILE A 14 13.24 -8.55 -2.87
CA ILE A 14 13.19 -7.21 -2.26
C ILE A 14 12.07 -6.35 -2.90
N ALA A 15 11.80 -6.54 -4.19
CA ALA A 15 10.79 -5.75 -4.92
C ALA A 15 9.35 -6.01 -4.45
N SER A 16 9.06 -7.16 -3.84
CA SER A 16 7.70 -7.56 -3.45
C SER A 16 7.18 -6.91 -2.16
N LYS A 17 7.93 -5.99 -1.53
CA LYS A 17 7.60 -5.45 -0.19
C LYS A 17 6.84 -4.13 -0.18
N VAL A 18 6.52 -3.54 -1.33
CA VAL A 18 5.74 -2.29 -1.41
C VAL A 18 4.40 -2.55 -2.09
N GLU A 19 3.51 -3.24 -1.39
CA GLU A 19 2.13 -3.37 -1.83
C GLU A 19 1.31 -2.25 -1.16
N ALA A 20 0.93 -1.25 -1.95
CA ALA A 20 -0.06 -0.25 -1.57
C ALA A 20 -1.25 -0.39 -2.52
N GLN A 21 -2.46 -0.50 -1.95
CA GLN A 21 -3.67 -0.81 -2.71
C GLN A 21 -4.30 0.49 -3.19
N LEU A 22 -4.41 0.68 -4.50
CA LEU A 22 -5.07 1.83 -5.09
C LEU A 22 -6.59 1.67 -4.96
N ILE A 23 -7.28 2.72 -4.53
CA ILE A 23 -8.74 2.74 -4.47
C ILE A 23 -9.28 3.85 -5.37
N ASP A 24 -10.44 3.60 -5.97
CA ASP A 24 -11.12 4.53 -6.85
C ASP A 24 -11.86 5.61 -6.04
N VAL A 25 -11.09 6.41 -5.30
CA VAL A 25 -11.60 7.53 -4.52
C VAL A 25 -10.74 8.74 -4.84
N ASN A 26 -11.39 9.78 -5.36
CA ASN A 26 -10.72 11.03 -5.64
C ASN A 26 -10.22 11.68 -4.35
N CYS A 27 -8.97 12.10 -4.35
CA CYS A 27 -8.35 12.81 -3.25
C CYS A 27 -7.67 14.08 -3.74
N VAL A 28 -7.90 15.16 -3.00
CA VAL A 28 -7.11 16.39 -3.08
C VAL A 28 -5.93 16.30 -2.11
N ASN A 29 -6.11 15.57 -1.01
CA ASN A 29 -5.10 15.40 0.03
C ASN A 29 -5.22 14.02 0.70
N VAL A 30 -4.14 13.53 1.31
CA VAL A 30 -4.09 12.18 1.92
C VAL A 30 -5.08 12.02 3.08
N ASN A 31 -5.46 13.10 3.77
CA ASN A 31 -6.46 13.06 4.84
C ASN A 31 -7.85 12.63 4.34
N THR A 32 -8.21 13.02 3.12
CA THR A 32 -9.46 12.59 2.46
C THR A 32 -9.51 11.07 2.26
N CYS A 33 -8.35 10.42 2.17
CA CYS A 33 -8.23 8.98 2.02
C CYS A 33 -8.37 8.19 3.32
N LYS A 34 -8.37 8.88 4.48
CA LYS A 34 -8.32 8.24 5.79
C LYS A 34 -9.60 7.47 6.10
N GLU A 35 -10.75 8.10 5.89
CA GLU A 35 -12.06 7.44 6.00
C GLU A 35 -12.30 6.32 4.98
N PRO A 36 -12.11 6.53 3.66
CA PRO A 36 -12.40 5.48 2.67
C PRO A 36 -11.47 4.27 2.79
N CYS A 37 -10.18 4.47 3.08
CA CYS A 37 -9.27 3.35 3.38
C CYS A 37 -9.66 2.62 4.66
N LYS A 38 -10.16 3.33 5.68
CA LYS A 38 -10.67 2.72 6.91
C LYS A 38 -11.95 1.93 6.66
N GLN A 39 -12.94 2.49 5.96
CA GLN A 39 -14.23 1.83 5.77
C GLN A 39 -14.18 0.64 4.80
N ARG A 40 -13.46 0.75 3.68
CA ARG A 40 -13.47 -0.30 2.65
C ARG A 40 -12.43 -1.40 2.86
N HIS A 41 -11.26 -1.01 3.35
CA HIS A 41 -10.12 -1.93 3.46
C HIS A 41 -9.63 -2.10 4.89
N CYS A 42 -10.18 -1.34 5.84
CA CYS A 42 -9.73 -1.33 7.23
C CYS A 42 -8.24 -1.04 7.38
N ARG A 43 -7.71 -0.19 6.50
CA ARG A 43 -6.29 0.20 6.48
C ARG A 43 -6.13 1.71 6.65
N LEU A 44 -4.92 2.12 7.02
CA LEU A 44 -4.54 3.53 7.00
C LEU A 44 -4.21 3.99 5.58
N PRO A 45 -4.47 5.25 5.25
CA PRO A 45 -4.06 5.82 3.97
C PRO A 45 -2.54 5.86 3.91
N SER A 46 -1.97 5.44 2.79
CA SER A 46 -0.54 5.52 2.54
C SER A 46 -0.19 6.84 1.86
N LYS A 47 -0.95 7.23 0.81
CA LYS A 47 -0.66 8.38 -0.04
C LYS A 47 -1.83 8.69 -0.97
N CYS A 48 -1.89 9.93 -1.48
CA CYS A 48 -2.76 10.33 -2.58
C CYS A 48 -1.88 10.44 -3.84
N MET A 49 -2.18 9.68 -4.89
CA MET A 49 -1.35 9.59 -6.09
C MET A 49 -2.24 9.65 -7.33
N ASN A 50 -1.93 10.55 -8.28
CA ASN A 50 -2.80 10.86 -9.44
C ASN A 50 -4.24 11.23 -9.06
N GLY A 51 -4.40 11.94 -7.95
CA GLY A 51 -5.72 12.29 -7.42
C GLY A 51 -6.53 11.08 -6.94
N LYS A 52 -5.92 9.90 -6.79
CA LYS A 52 -6.55 8.70 -6.23
C LYS A 52 -5.89 8.28 -4.93
N CYS A 53 -6.70 7.76 -4.01
CA CYS A 53 -6.19 7.27 -2.73
C CYS A 53 -5.45 5.94 -2.89
N MET A 54 -4.32 5.80 -2.19
CA MET A 54 -3.63 4.53 -1.97
C MET A 54 -3.66 4.19 -0.48
N CYS A 55 -4.13 2.98 -0.16
CA CYS A 55 -4.17 2.43 1.19
C CYS A 55 -2.94 1.55 1.46
N SER A 56 -2.39 1.61 2.67
CA SER A 56 -1.23 0.79 3.04
C SER A 56 -1.68 -0.62 3.43
N LEU A 57 -1.19 -1.65 2.74
CA LEU A 57 -1.44 -3.05 3.12
C LEU A 57 -0.63 -3.47 4.36
N ASN A 58 0.43 -2.72 4.68
CA ASN A 58 1.31 -2.98 5.81
C ASN A 58 0.80 -2.35 7.13
N SER A 59 -0.28 -1.56 7.10
CA SER A 59 -0.86 -1.01 8.33
C SER A 59 -1.77 -2.01 9.02
N PRO A 60 -1.73 -2.11 10.37
CA PRO A 60 -2.63 -3.00 11.12
C PRO A 60 -4.10 -2.71 10.80
N ASN A 61 -4.94 -3.76 10.83
CA ASN A 61 -6.35 -3.65 10.50
C ASN A 61 -7.06 -2.79 11.56
N ILE A 62 -7.52 -1.59 11.19
CA ILE A 62 -8.02 -0.57 12.13
C ILE A 62 -9.53 -0.63 12.39
N CYS A 63 -10.25 -1.57 11.77
CA CYS A 63 -11.71 -1.71 11.98
C CYS A 63 -12.07 -2.47 13.26
N ASN A 64 -11.22 -3.39 13.72
CA ASN A 64 -11.46 -4.19 14.94
C ASN A 64 -10.99 -3.50 16.23
N ARG A 65 -10.92 -2.16 16.25
CA ARG A 65 -10.42 -1.38 17.41
C ARG A 65 -11.52 -0.61 18.14
N GLY A 66 -12.77 -1.08 18.03
CA GLY A 66 -13.95 -0.56 18.72
C GLY A 66 -14.57 -1.64 19.58
#